data_AF-A0A9D8MFQ4-F1
#
_entry.id   AF-A0A9D8MFQ4-F1
#
_cell.length_a   1.000
_cell.length_b   1.000
_cell.length_c   1.000
_cell.angle_alpha   90.00
_cell.angle_beta   90.00
_cell.angle_gamma   90.00
#
_symmetry.space_group_name_H-M   'P 1'
#
loop_
_entity.id
_entity.type
_entity.pdbx_description
1 polymer ?
#
loop_
_entity_poly.entity_id
_entity_poly.type
_entity_poly.pdbx_seq_one_letter_code
_entity_poly.pdbx_strand_id
1 'polypeptide(L)'
;ASPDDIDNFTLLMRDLRQVLGKKTLLTIATIADAKFIDFRACIKYLDFVNIMAYDVANPPKHHTTLYRSPLSGRITVEEAVQAHLKAGVPRQKLTLGMPLYGRGAGSNKVLGSFVKTGETGGQYKRMWDDVGKVPYLAGDDGKLLLAYDSPVSLAYKCKYIKEQGLLGAMYWECTEDNDLLEGMRAIWLYLNK
;
A
#
# COMPACT_ATOMS: atom_id res chain seq x y z
N ALA A 1 -2.45 -14.83 17.17
CA ALA A 1 -3.88 -14.70 16.90
C ALA A 1 -4.58 -15.88 17.55
N SER A 2 -5.65 -15.63 18.28
CA SER A 2 -6.57 -16.67 18.75
C SER A 2 -7.34 -17.24 17.55
N PRO A 3 -7.74 -18.52 17.55
CA PRO A 3 -8.66 -19.06 16.55
C PRO A 3 -9.96 -18.26 16.43
N ASP A 4 -10.40 -17.64 17.53
CA ASP A 4 -11.67 -16.90 17.60
C ASP A 4 -11.58 -15.47 17.05
N ASP A 5 -10.38 -14.98 16.70
CA ASP A 5 -10.17 -13.58 16.30
C ASP A 5 -11.00 -13.20 15.07
N ILE A 6 -11.20 -14.12 14.12
CA ILE A 6 -11.97 -13.87 12.89
C ILE A 6 -13.45 -13.60 13.20
N ASP A 7 -14.03 -14.44 14.06
CA ASP A 7 -15.44 -14.34 14.45
C ASP A 7 -15.65 -13.12 15.36
N ASN A 8 -14.77 -12.94 16.35
CA ASN A 8 -14.81 -11.82 17.28
C ASN A 8 -14.65 -10.47 16.56
N PHE A 9 -13.80 -10.40 15.53
CA PHE A 9 -13.66 -9.18 14.73
C PHE A 9 -14.96 -8.84 14.00
N THR A 10 -15.65 -9.85 13.46
CA THR A 10 -16.95 -9.65 12.81
C THR A 10 -18.01 -9.15 13.79
N LEU A 11 -18.05 -9.72 15.00
CA LEU A 11 -18.95 -9.27 16.07
C LEU A 11 -18.66 -7.84 16.50
N LEU A 12 -17.38 -7.47 16.65
CA LEU A 12 -16.97 -6.12 16.95
C LEU A 12 -17.45 -5.12 15.89
N MET A 13 -17.30 -5.43 14.60
CA MET A 13 -17.76 -4.55 13.53
C MET A 13 -19.29 -4.41 13.49
N ARG A 14 -20.04 -5.48 13.78
CA ARG A 14 -21.50 -5.42 13.96
C ARG A 14 -21.88 -4.45 15.07
N ASP A 15 -21.28 -4.62 16.25
CA ASP A 15 -21.64 -3.86 17.45
C ASP A 15 -21.25 -2.39 17.32
N LEU A 16 -20.07 -2.10 16.76
CA LEU A 16 -19.66 -0.74 16.41
C LEU A 16 -20.65 -0.10 15.43
N ARG A 17 -21.09 -0.81 14.38
CA ARG A 17 -22.07 -0.25 13.44
C ARG A 17 -23.42 0.01 14.11
N GLN A 18 -23.85 -0.84 15.03
CA GLN A 18 -25.10 -0.65 15.77
C GLN A 18 -25.07 0.62 16.62
N VAL A 19 -23.96 0.88 17.31
CA VAL A 19 -23.79 2.05 18.19
C VAL A 19 -23.55 3.33 17.38
N LEU A 20 -22.67 3.29 16.38
CA LEU A 20 -22.27 4.46 15.59
C LEU A 20 -23.34 4.88 14.55
N GLY A 21 -24.24 3.96 14.18
CA GLY A 21 -25.22 4.18 13.13
C GLY A 21 -24.58 4.42 11.76
N LYS A 22 -25.32 5.02 10.82
CA LYS A 22 -24.85 5.29 9.44
C LYS A 22 -24.27 6.69 9.22
N LYS A 23 -24.31 7.56 10.24
CA LYS A 23 -23.77 8.93 10.13
C LYS A 23 -22.26 9.00 10.30
N THR A 24 -21.65 7.94 10.83
CA THR A 24 -20.22 7.83 11.08
C THR A 24 -19.61 6.77 10.19
N LEU A 25 -18.46 7.07 9.60
CA LEU A 25 -17.70 6.09 8.83
C LEU A 25 -17.12 5.02 9.76
N LEU A 26 -17.34 3.76 9.42
CA LEU A 26 -16.66 2.62 10.03
C LEU A 26 -15.84 1.93 8.94
N THR A 27 -14.52 2.00 9.09
CA THR A 27 -13.55 1.52 8.10
C THR A 27 -12.46 0.73 8.78
N ILE A 28 -11.71 -0.06 8.02
CA ILE A 28 -10.60 -0.85 8.53
C ILE A 28 -9.38 -0.72 7.62
N ALA A 29 -8.20 -0.97 8.17
CA ALA A 29 -6.99 -1.23 7.41
C ALA A 29 -6.63 -2.73 7.53
N THR A 30 -6.18 -3.33 6.43
CA THR A 30 -6.03 -4.78 6.31
C THR A 30 -4.68 -5.15 5.74
N ILE A 31 -4.18 -6.33 6.08
CA ILE A 31 -2.96 -6.85 5.48
C ILE A 31 -3.20 -7.20 4.01
N ALA A 32 -2.12 -7.16 3.21
CA ALA A 32 -2.19 -7.30 1.75
C ALA A 32 -2.92 -8.56 1.24
N ASP A 33 -2.87 -9.70 1.94
CA ASP A 33 -3.38 -10.98 1.44
C ASP A 33 -4.82 -11.33 1.88
N ALA A 34 -5.57 -10.36 2.42
CA ALA A 34 -6.97 -10.49 2.82
C ALA A 34 -7.26 -11.60 3.86
N LYS A 35 -6.26 -12.03 4.62
CA LYS A 35 -6.42 -13.03 5.68
C LYS A 35 -6.94 -12.40 6.98
N PHE A 36 -7.38 -13.26 7.89
CA PHE A 36 -7.82 -12.95 9.25
C PHE A 36 -9.16 -12.19 9.36
N ILE A 37 -9.91 -12.05 8.28
CA ILE A 37 -11.24 -11.40 8.27
C ILE A 37 -12.20 -12.21 7.39
N ASP A 38 -13.38 -12.54 7.90
CA ASP A 38 -14.49 -12.99 7.06
C ASP A 38 -15.18 -11.77 6.43
N PHE A 39 -14.68 -11.35 5.28
CA PHE A 39 -15.23 -10.20 4.57
C PHE A 39 -16.68 -10.42 4.12
N ARG A 40 -17.12 -11.65 3.84
CA ARG A 40 -18.52 -11.90 3.44
C ARG A 40 -19.48 -11.64 4.58
N ALA A 41 -19.10 -11.99 5.81
CA ALA A 41 -19.88 -11.69 7.00
C ALA A 41 -19.76 -10.21 7.44
N CYS A 42 -18.57 -9.61 7.28
CA CYS A 42 -18.21 -8.33 7.87
C CYS A 42 -18.50 -7.10 6.99
N ILE A 43 -18.38 -7.21 5.65
CA ILE A 43 -18.38 -6.03 4.74
C ILE A 43 -19.70 -5.23 4.73
N LYS A 44 -20.80 -5.82 5.20
CA LYS A 44 -22.08 -5.13 5.35
C LYS A 44 -22.08 -4.08 6.48
N TYR A 45 -21.15 -4.19 7.43
CA TYR A 45 -21.01 -3.24 8.53
C TYR A 45 -20.02 -2.11 8.22
N LEU A 46 -19.14 -2.31 7.25
CA LEU A 46 -18.07 -1.38 6.90
C LEU A 46 -18.47 -0.46 5.74
N ASP A 47 -18.02 0.78 5.76
CA ASP A 47 -18.13 1.68 4.62
C ASP A 47 -17.10 1.32 3.54
N PHE A 48 -15.83 1.18 3.93
CA PHE A 48 -14.77 0.72 3.04
C PHE A 48 -13.59 0.09 3.77
N VAL A 49 -12.72 -0.56 3.01
CA VAL A 49 -11.53 -1.30 3.44
C VAL A 49 -10.31 -0.67 2.79
N ASN A 50 -9.30 -0.34 3.60
CA ASN A 50 -8.00 0.13 3.14
C ASN A 50 -7.02 -1.05 3.09
N ILE A 51 -6.51 -1.38 1.90
CA ILE A 51 -5.51 -2.44 1.75
C ILE A 51 -4.12 -1.87 2.03
N MET A 52 -3.41 -2.40 3.02
CA MET A 52 -1.99 -2.10 3.23
C MET A 52 -1.14 -2.94 2.27
N ALA A 53 -1.16 -2.59 0.98
CA ALA A 53 -0.45 -3.28 -0.11
C ALA A 53 1.04 -2.87 -0.18
N TYR A 54 1.66 -2.83 0.99
CA TYR A 54 3.05 -2.47 1.23
C TYR A 54 3.62 -3.32 2.37
N ASP A 55 4.92 -3.20 2.65
CA ASP A 55 5.64 -3.99 3.66
C ASP A 55 5.59 -5.51 3.42
N VAL A 56 5.49 -5.89 2.15
CA VAL A 56 5.40 -7.30 1.73
C VAL A 56 6.78 -7.96 1.59
N ALA A 57 7.85 -7.20 1.81
CA ALA A 57 9.25 -7.61 1.77
C ALA A 57 10.18 -6.51 2.32
N ASN A 58 11.45 -6.86 2.48
CA ASN A 58 12.58 -5.94 2.61
C ASN A 58 13.56 -6.18 1.45
N PRO A 59 14.51 -5.27 1.19
CA PRO A 59 15.64 -5.53 0.30
C PRO A 59 16.27 -6.92 0.54
N PRO A 60 16.60 -7.68 -0.51
CA PRO A 60 16.75 -7.27 -1.91
C PRO A 60 15.46 -7.34 -2.76
N LYS A 61 14.27 -7.33 -2.14
CA LYS A 61 12.97 -7.33 -2.83
C LYS A 61 12.20 -6.04 -2.58
N HIS A 62 11.31 -5.68 -3.49
CA HIS A 62 10.40 -4.56 -3.35
C HIS A 62 9.28 -4.85 -2.36
N HIS A 63 8.98 -3.86 -1.52
CA HIS A 63 7.90 -3.97 -0.54
C HIS A 63 6.51 -3.58 -1.08
N THR A 64 6.38 -3.02 -2.30
CA THR A 64 5.11 -2.46 -2.82
C THR A 64 4.99 -2.45 -4.36
N THR A 65 5.53 -3.47 -5.05
CA THR A 65 5.40 -3.57 -6.53
C THR A 65 3.95 -3.60 -6.99
N LEU A 66 3.64 -2.87 -8.07
CA LEU A 66 2.31 -2.88 -8.68
C LEU A 66 1.99 -4.26 -9.26
N TYR A 67 2.87 -4.75 -10.14
CA TYR A 67 2.78 -6.05 -10.80
C TYR A 67 3.93 -7.00 -10.41
N ARG A 68 3.77 -8.28 -10.73
CA ARG A 68 4.74 -9.33 -10.38
C ARG A 68 6.00 -9.24 -11.23
N SER A 69 7.14 -8.99 -10.59
CA SER A 69 8.47 -8.96 -11.17
C SER A 69 9.41 -9.95 -10.46
N PRO A 70 10.61 -10.22 -11.02
CA PRO A 70 11.63 -10.99 -10.32
C PRO A 70 12.09 -10.36 -8.98
N LEU A 71 11.84 -9.07 -8.75
CA LEU A 71 12.19 -8.36 -7.53
C LEU A 71 10.99 -8.14 -6.59
N SER A 72 9.78 -8.58 -6.93
CA SER A 72 8.62 -8.46 -6.05
C SER A 72 8.77 -9.20 -4.72
N GLY A 73 8.19 -8.62 -3.67
CA GLY A 73 7.98 -9.30 -2.39
C GLY A 73 6.94 -10.41 -2.46
N ARG A 74 6.43 -10.86 -1.30
CA ARG A 74 5.53 -12.03 -1.23
C ARG A 74 4.24 -11.85 -2.04
N ILE A 75 3.73 -10.63 -2.12
CA ILE A 75 2.49 -10.28 -2.82
C ILE A 75 2.62 -8.88 -3.44
N THR A 76 2.03 -8.70 -4.62
CA THR A 76 1.98 -7.42 -5.34
C THR A 76 0.70 -6.65 -5.01
N VAL A 77 0.64 -5.39 -5.39
CA VAL A 77 -0.59 -4.58 -5.27
C VAL A 77 -1.75 -5.21 -6.06
N GLU A 78 -1.50 -5.67 -7.29
CA GLU A 78 -2.52 -6.31 -8.11
C GLU A 78 -3.09 -7.55 -7.41
N GLU A 79 -2.23 -8.47 -6.99
CA GLU A 79 -2.64 -9.69 -6.30
C GLU A 79 -3.34 -9.41 -4.98
N ALA A 80 -2.91 -8.38 -4.24
CA ALA A 80 -3.55 -7.95 -3.00
C ALA A 80 -5.00 -7.48 -3.27
N VAL A 81 -5.20 -6.66 -4.31
CA VAL A 81 -6.56 -6.26 -4.72
C VAL A 81 -7.38 -7.47 -5.13
N GLN A 82 -6.85 -8.37 -5.97
CA GLN A 82 -7.58 -9.58 -6.38
C GLN A 82 -7.94 -10.48 -5.19
N ALA A 83 -7.06 -10.60 -4.19
CA ALA A 83 -7.33 -11.35 -2.97
C ALA A 83 -8.54 -10.79 -2.20
N HIS A 84 -8.63 -9.47 -2.04
CA HIS A 84 -9.75 -8.81 -1.36
C HIS A 84 -11.07 -8.94 -2.15
N LEU A 85 -11.01 -8.80 -3.48
CA LEU A 85 -12.18 -9.02 -4.33
C LEU A 85 -12.68 -10.47 -4.23
N LYS A 86 -11.78 -11.45 -4.26
CA LYS A 86 -12.12 -12.88 -4.09
C LYS A 86 -12.67 -13.19 -2.70
N ALA A 87 -12.20 -12.49 -1.67
CA ALA A 87 -12.70 -12.60 -0.31
C ALA A 87 -14.12 -11.99 -0.13
N GLY A 88 -14.61 -11.21 -1.10
CA GLY A 88 -15.98 -10.69 -1.13
C GLY A 88 -16.10 -9.20 -0.89
N VAL A 89 -14.99 -8.44 -0.92
CA VAL A 89 -15.05 -6.97 -0.82
C VAL A 89 -15.47 -6.37 -2.16
N PRO A 90 -16.54 -5.55 -2.24
CA PRO A 90 -16.90 -4.84 -3.47
C PRO A 90 -15.83 -3.82 -3.86
N ARG A 91 -15.59 -3.65 -5.17
CA ARG A 91 -14.62 -2.69 -5.72
C ARG A 91 -14.86 -1.26 -5.19
N GLN A 92 -16.12 -0.85 -5.13
CA GLN A 92 -16.55 0.47 -4.66
C GLN A 92 -16.42 0.66 -3.14
N LYS A 93 -15.97 -0.37 -2.41
CA LYS A 93 -15.66 -0.31 -0.97
C LYS A 93 -14.18 -0.56 -0.70
N LEU A 94 -13.32 -0.54 -1.71
CA LEU A 94 -11.92 -0.92 -1.58
C LEU A 94 -11.02 0.25 -1.96
N THR A 95 -10.16 0.67 -1.03
CA THR A 95 -9.14 1.69 -1.27
C THR A 95 -7.76 1.04 -1.28
N LEU A 96 -6.88 1.53 -2.16
CA LEU A 96 -5.51 1.05 -2.28
C LEU A 96 -4.58 1.89 -1.41
N GLY A 97 -3.89 1.25 -0.45
CA GLY A 97 -2.83 1.86 0.35
C GLY A 97 -1.52 2.01 -0.44
N MET A 98 -0.94 3.21 -0.37
CA MET A 98 0.34 3.57 -1.01
C MET A 98 1.32 4.12 0.04
N PRO A 99 2.51 3.53 0.21
CA PRO A 99 3.50 4.03 1.17
C PRO A 99 4.15 5.31 0.63
N LEU A 100 4.32 6.31 1.51
CA LEU A 100 5.13 7.51 1.27
C LEU A 100 6.52 7.37 1.90
N TYR A 101 6.94 6.14 2.17
CA TYR A 101 8.26 5.79 2.73
C TYR A 101 8.86 4.62 1.95
N GLY A 102 10.10 4.26 2.28
CA GLY A 102 10.79 3.10 1.71
C GLY A 102 11.21 2.07 2.76
N ARG A 103 11.52 0.86 2.30
CA ARG A 103 12.17 -0.20 3.09
C ARG A 103 13.62 -0.34 2.66
N GLY A 104 14.53 0.02 3.55
CA GLY A 104 15.98 -0.02 3.35
C GLY A 104 16.65 -1.28 3.91
N ALA A 105 17.84 -1.59 3.42
CA ALA A 105 18.69 -2.64 3.96
C ALA A 105 19.37 -2.17 5.24
N GLY A 106 19.07 -2.83 6.37
CA GLY A 106 19.66 -2.51 7.67
C GLY A 106 19.25 -1.14 8.22
N SER A 107 20.01 -0.63 9.20
CA SER A 107 19.75 0.64 9.88
C SER A 107 20.49 1.83 9.25
N ASN A 108 20.55 1.89 7.91
CA ASN A 108 21.26 2.94 7.19
C ASN A 108 20.44 4.23 7.16
N LYS A 109 20.96 5.29 7.79
CA LYS A 109 20.28 6.59 7.91
C LYS A 109 20.00 7.26 6.56
N VAL A 110 20.92 7.16 5.59
CA VAL A 110 20.74 7.76 4.25
C VAL A 110 19.58 7.11 3.52
N LEU A 111 19.51 5.78 3.56
CA LEU A 111 18.39 5.04 2.95
C LEU A 111 17.07 5.33 3.67
N GLY A 112 17.13 5.49 5.00
CA GLY A 112 15.96 5.80 5.83
C GLY A 112 15.36 7.19 5.56
N SER A 113 16.18 8.21 5.27
CA SER A 113 15.69 9.57 5.01
C SER A 113 15.50 9.90 3.53
N PHE A 114 15.93 9.02 2.61
CA PHE A 114 15.97 9.32 1.17
C PHE A 114 14.62 9.72 0.59
N VAL A 115 13.52 9.09 0.99
CA VAL A 115 12.19 9.43 0.42
C VAL A 115 11.82 10.88 0.74
N LYS A 116 12.19 11.35 1.94
CA LYS A 116 11.95 12.71 2.40
C LYS A 116 12.94 13.73 1.82
N THR A 117 14.22 13.39 1.74
CA THR A 117 15.27 14.35 1.34
C THR A 117 15.62 14.30 -0.15
N GLY A 118 15.38 13.16 -0.81
CA GLY A 118 15.87 12.87 -2.15
C GLY A 118 17.39 12.67 -2.24
N GLU A 119 18.11 12.75 -1.12
CA GLU A 119 19.57 12.77 -1.08
C GLU A 119 20.16 11.37 -0.93
N THR A 120 21.07 11.00 -1.83
CA THR A 120 21.80 9.72 -1.77
C THR A 120 23.23 9.87 -1.26
N GLY A 121 23.72 11.10 -1.07
CA GLY A 121 25.13 11.39 -0.79
C GLY A 121 26.08 10.89 -1.89
N GLY A 122 25.58 10.62 -3.10
CA GLY A 122 26.34 10.06 -4.23
C GLY A 122 26.63 8.55 -4.13
N GLN A 123 26.09 7.85 -3.13
CA GLN A 123 26.45 6.47 -2.82
C GLN A 123 25.57 5.40 -3.49
N TYR A 124 24.48 5.81 -4.15
CA TYR A 124 23.48 4.89 -4.69
C TYR A 124 22.97 5.31 -6.06
N LYS A 125 22.68 4.31 -6.90
CA LYS A 125 22.09 4.49 -8.23
C LYS A 125 20.58 4.36 -8.14
N ARG A 126 19.85 5.33 -8.68
CA ARG A 126 18.39 5.24 -8.85
C ARG A 126 18.10 4.31 -10.01
N MET A 127 17.32 3.27 -9.75
CA MET A 127 16.95 2.23 -10.70
C MET A 127 15.42 2.15 -10.80
N TRP A 128 14.93 1.56 -11.87
CA TRP A 128 13.51 1.37 -12.14
C TRP A 128 13.23 -0.09 -12.51
N ASP A 129 12.30 -0.72 -11.80
CA ASP A 129 11.72 -2.00 -12.19
C ASP A 129 10.52 -1.73 -13.10
N ASP A 130 10.71 -1.92 -14.40
CA ASP A 130 9.65 -1.65 -15.37
C ASP A 130 8.51 -2.67 -15.34
N VAL A 131 8.73 -3.89 -14.85
CA VAL A 131 7.63 -4.84 -14.68
C VAL A 131 6.83 -4.47 -13.43
N GLY A 132 7.53 -4.27 -12.31
CA GLY A 132 6.92 -3.92 -11.03
C GLY A 132 6.35 -2.50 -10.94
N LYS A 133 6.72 -1.62 -11.89
CA LYS A 133 6.38 -0.19 -11.96
C LYS A 133 6.76 0.57 -10.69
N VAL A 134 7.93 0.27 -10.13
CA VAL A 134 8.44 0.88 -8.90
C VAL A 134 9.92 1.23 -9.01
N PRO A 135 10.37 2.31 -8.35
CA PRO A 135 11.77 2.65 -8.28
C PRO A 135 12.49 1.86 -7.16
N TYR A 136 13.81 1.91 -7.18
CA TYR A 136 14.65 1.52 -6.05
C TYR A 136 16.02 2.20 -6.09
N LEU A 137 16.72 2.23 -4.95
CA LEU A 137 18.15 2.53 -4.92
C LEU A 137 18.95 1.23 -4.94
N ALA A 138 19.98 1.20 -5.77
CA ALA A 138 20.95 0.13 -5.83
C ALA A 138 22.34 0.58 -5.37
N GLY A 139 23.09 -0.34 -4.75
CA GLY A 139 24.52 -0.18 -4.53
C GLY A 139 25.32 -0.35 -5.83
N ASP A 140 26.64 -0.18 -5.75
CA ASP A 140 27.53 -0.37 -6.90
C ASP A 140 27.56 -1.81 -7.42
N ASP A 141 27.27 -2.78 -6.55
CA ASP A 141 27.11 -4.19 -6.90
C ASP A 141 25.76 -4.51 -7.58
N GLY A 142 24.94 -3.49 -7.85
CA GLY A 142 23.63 -3.61 -8.48
C GLY A 142 22.53 -4.16 -7.57
N LYS A 143 22.81 -4.44 -6.30
CA LYS A 143 21.79 -4.95 -5.37
C LYS A 143 20.85 -3.84 -4.96
N LEU A 144 19.55 -4.17 -4.93
CA LEU A 144 18.52 -3.33 -4.36
C LEU A 144 18.81 -3.14 -2.86
N LEU A 145 18.97 -1.88 -2.44
CA LEU A 145 19.22 -1.47 -1.06
C LEU A 145 18.07 -0.66 -0.46
N LEU A 146 17.26 0.02 -1.27
CA LEU A 146 16.05 0.72 -0.83
C LEU A 146 14.93 0.53 -1.84
N ALA A 147 13.84 -0.12 -1.44
CA ALA A 147 12.61 -0.12 -2.21
C ALA A 147 11.68 0.99 -1.69
N TYR A 148 11.05 1.74 -2.58
CA TYR A 148 10.18 2.86 -2.20
C TYR A 148 9.18 3.16 -3.32
N ASP A 149 8.22 4.08 -3.08
CA ASP A 149 7.38 4.68 -4.11
C ASP A 149 7.85 6.10 -4.47
N SER A 150 7.76 6.45 -5.75
CA SER A 150 7.99 7.80 -6.27
C SER A 150 6.68 8.37 -6.83
N PRO A 151 6.61 9.69 -7.11
CA PRO A 151 5.46 10.27 -7.81
C PRO A 151 5.05 9.53 -9.10
N VAL A 152 6.03 8.97 -9.83
CA VAL A 152 5.77 8.19 -11.04
C VAL A 152 5.12 6.84 -10.74
N SER A 153 5.60 6.08 -9.75
CA SER A 153 4.98 4.79 -9.40
C SER A 153 3.62 4.98 -8.73
N LEU A 154 3.45 6.04 -7.94
CA LEU A 154 2.15 6.45 -7.41
C LEU A 154 1.15 6.78 -8.52
N ALA A 155 1.61 7.43 -9.61
CA ALA A 155 0.77 7.68 -10.79
C ALA A 155 0.29 6.39 -11.46
N TYR A 156 1.17 5.39 -11.62
CA TYR A 156 0.79 4.06 -12.13
C TYR A 156 -0.25 3.38 -11.24
N LYS A 157 -0.09 3.46 -9.92
CA LYS A 157 -1.07 2.92 -8.96
C LYS A 157 -2.41 3.66 -9.03
N CYS A 158 -2.39 4.99 -9.17
CA CYS A 158 -3.62 5.78 -9.36
C CYS A 158 -4.34 5.41 -10.67
N LYS A 159 -3.60 5.20 -11.76
CA LYS A 159 -4.16 4.67 -13.00
C LYS A 159 -4.82 3.30 -12.79
N TYR A 160 -4.14 2.40 -12.08
CA TYR A 160 -4.69 1.08 -11.74
C TYR A 160 -5.98 1.18 -10.89
N ILE A 161 -6.03 2.06 -9.88
CA ILE A 161 -7.23 2.33 -9.08
C ILE A 161 -8.43 2.66 -9.99
N LYS A 162 -8.22 3.57 -10.95
CA LYS A 162 -9.26 3.99 -11.90
C LYS A 162 -9.69 2.85 -12.82
N GLU A 163 -8.73 2.14 -13.43
CA GLU A 163 -9.01 1.02 -14.34
C GLU A 163 -9.75 -0.13 -13.66
N GLN A 164 -9.46 -0.38 -12.38
CA GLN A 164 -10.13 -1.40 -11.58
C GLN A 164 -11.45 -0.94 -10.95
N GLY A 165 -11.81 0.34 -11.08
CA GLY A 165 -13.02 0.91 -10.47
C GLY A 165 -13.02 0.82 -8.93
N LEU A 166 -11.85 0.96 -8.31
CA LEU A 166 -11.71 0.98 -6.85
C LEU A 166 -12.26 2.29 -6.29
N LEU A 167 -12.59 2.31 -4.99
CA LEU A 167 -13.14 3.49 -4.33
C LEU A 167 -12.14 4.67 -4.32
N GLY A 168 -10.85 4.39 -4.19
CA GLY A 168 -9.83 5.44 -4.16
C GLY A 168 -8.50 4.97 -3.57
N ALA A 169 -7.76 5.92 -3.03
CA ALA A 169 -6.45 5.72 -2.42
C ALA A 169 -6.48 6.00 -0.92
N MET A 170 -5.62 5.29 -0.20
CA MET A 170 -5.11 5.63 1.12
C MET A 170 -3.58 5.73 1.00
N TYR A 171 -2.94 6.53 1.84
CA TYR A 171 -1.47 6.55 1.90
C TYR A 171 -0.97 6.55 3.34
N TRP A 172 0.23 6.00 3.54
CA TRP A 172 0.90 5.93 4.83
C TRP A 172 2.35 6.44 4.70
N GLU A 173 2.77 7.49 5.37
CA GLU A 173 1.94 8.49 6.06
C GLU A 173 2.41 9.90 5.69
N CYS A 174 1.65 10.94 6.07
CA CYS A 174 1.83 12.27 5.50
C CYS A 174 3.16 12.96 5.88
N THR A 175 3.78 12.61 7.02
CA THR A 175 5.04 13.24 7.48
C THR A 175 6.31 12.63 6.87
N GLU A 176 6.18 11.46 6.25
CA GLU A 176 7.22 10.79 5.46
C GLU A 176 7.35 11.35 4.02
N ASP A 177 6.35 12.10 3.54
CA ASP A 177 6.48 12.81 2.26
C ASP A 177 7.53 13.93 2.37
N ASN A 178 8.06 14.35 1.22
CA ASN A 178 9.01 15.45 1.18
C ASN A 178 8.33 16.80 1.43
N ASP A 179 9.11 17.86 1.70
CA ASP A 179 8.58 19.20 2.00
C ASP A 179 7.74 19.80 0.85
N LEU A 180 7.88 19.25 -0.36
CA LEU A 180 7.10 19.62 -1.54
C LEU A 180 5.81 18.80 -1.70
N LEU A 181 5.55 17.84 -0.81
CA LEU A 181 4.39 16.94 -0.81
C LEU A 181 4.18 16.23 -2.16
N GLU A 182 5.26 15.87 -2.85
CA GLU A 182 5.19 15.36 -4.22
C GLU A 182 4.40 14.05 -4.31
N GLY A 183 4.50 13.18 -3.30
CA GLY A 183 3.73 11.94 -3.24
C GLY A 183 2.23 12.21 -3.15
N MET A 184 1.81 13.00 -2.16
CA MET A 184 0.40 13.37 -1.98
C MET A 184 -0.15 14.16 -3.18
N ARG A 185 0.63 15.10 -3.74
CA ARG A 185 0.24 15.85 -4.95
C ARG A 185 0.05 14.93 -6.15
N ALA A 186 0.94 13.96 -6.35
CA ALA A 186 0.79 12.98 -7.43
C ALA A 186 -0.53 12.21 -7.27
N ILE A 187 -0.80 11.67 -6.08
CA ILE A 187 -2.04 10.93 -5.81
C ILE A 187 -3.27 11.79 -6.12
N TRP A 188 -3.31 13.03 -5.62
CA TRP A 188 -4.44 13.93 -5.85
C TRP A 188 -4.62 14.24 -7.34
N LEU A 189 -3.55 14.61 -8.06
CA LEU A 189 -3.62 14.96 -9.48
C LEU A 189 -4.08 13.80 -10.36
N TYR A 190 -3.60 12.58 -10.11
CA TYR A 190 -3.91 11.45 -10.98
C TYR A 190 -5.27 10.80 -10.71
N LEU A 191 -5.84 10.99 -9.51
CA LEU A 191 -7.20 10.55 -9.21
C LEU A 191 -8.28 11.55 -9.64
N ASN A 192 -7.94 12.85 -9.74
CA ASN A 192 -8.88 13.91 -10.13
C ASN A 192 -8.80 14.32 -11.61
N LYS A 193 -7.84 13.78 -12.37
CA LYS A 193 -7.89 13.75 -13.83
C LYS A 193 -8.79 12.61 -14.29
#